data_AF-F8PK49-F1
#
_entry.id   AF-F8PK49-F1
#
_cell.length_a   1.000
_cell.length_b   1.000
_cell.length_c   1.000
_cell.angle_alpha   90.00
_cell.angle_beta   90.00
_cell.angle_gamma   90.00
#
_symmetry.space_group_name_H-M   'P 1'
#
loop_
_entity.id
_entity.type
_entity.pdbx_description
1 polymer ?
#
loop_
_entity_poly.entity_id
_entity_poly.type
_entity_poly.pdbx_seq_one_letter_code
_entity_poly.pdbx_strand_id
1 'polypeptide(L)'
;LPPLPVLPPEFIPTLKLTKKHLYDEMKLNSDGFLWPEEEKLFAHIMILNQHSLAFEETDRGTFREDYFSPYIIPVLPHVPWEYKNIPIPPGTKNEVIELLRDKIKAGFYEPSQ
;
A
#
# COMPACT_ATOMS: atom_id res chain seq x y z
N LEU A 1 14.97 -19.32 2.73
CA LEU A 1 14.08 -18.73 3.76
C LEU A 1 14.68 -19.03 5.12
N PRO A 2 14.64 -18.10 6.08
CA PRO A 2 15.06 -18.39 7.45
C PRO A 2 14.21 -19.53 8.05
N PRO A 3 14.75 -20.34 8.96
CA PRO A 3 13.99 -21.39 9.63
C PRO A 3 12.90 -20.78 10.51
N LEU A 4 11.74 -21.45 10.58
CA LEU A 4 10.64 -21.01 11.44
C LEU A 4 11.01 -21.24 12.91
N PRO A 5 10.72 -20.27 13.81
CA PRO A 5 10.94 -20.47 15.23
C PRO A 5 9.99 -21.56 15.76
N VAL A 6 10.54 -22.50 16.51
CA VAL A 6 9.76 -23.57 17.17
C VAL A 6 8.88 -23.00 18.29
N LEU A 7 9.33 -21.91 18.91
CA LEU A 7 8.60 -21.14 19.92
C LEU A 7 8.43 -19.72 19.38
N PRO A 8 7.31 -19.40 18.72
CA PRO A 8 7.09 -18.06 18.19
C PRO A 8 6.98 -17.05 19.34
N PRO A 9 7.59 -15.86 19.20
CA PRO A 9 7.48 -14.82 20.21
C PRO A 9 6.05 -14.28 20.30
N GLU A 10 5.71 -13.70 21.45
CA GLU A 10 4.46 -12.96 21.61
C GLU A 10 4.38 -11.79 20.62
N PHE A 11 3.17 -11.51 20.13
CA PHE A 11 2.95 -10.41 19.19
C PHE A 11 3.19 -9.06 19.86
N ILE A 12 4.17 -8.32 19.36
CA ILE A 12 4.45 -6.94 19.75
C ILE A 12 4.04 -6.04 18.56
N PRO A 13 3.04 -5.16 18.74
CA PRO A 13 2.64 -4.22 17.70
C PRO A 13 3.83 -3.34 17.28
N THR A 14 4.01 -3.17 15.97
CA THR A 14 4.99 -2.24 15.42
C THR A 14 4.29 -0.95 14.97
N LEU A 15 5.06 0.04 14.55
CA LEU A 15 4.52 1.28 13.97
C LEU A 15 3.64 1.01 12.73
N LYS A 16 3.92 -0.08 11.99
CA LYS A 16 3.24 -0.40 10.73
C LYS A 16 2.21 -1.53 10.87
N LEU A 17 2.48 -2.54 11.68
CA LEU A 17 1.57 -3.67 11.89
C LEU A 17 0.96 -3.62 13.29
N THR A 18 -0.33 -3.28 13.35
CA THR A 18 -1.11 -3.22 14.60
C THR A 18 -2.02 -4.43 14.73
N LYS A 19 -2.58 -4.65 15.94
CA LYS A 19 -3.58 -5.71 16.17
C LYS A 19 -4.82 -5.52 15.27
N LYS A 20 -5.25 -4.27 15.06
CA LYS A 20 -6.35 -3.93 14.17
C LYS A 20 -6.11 -4.45 12.76
N HIS A 21 -4.92 -4.24 12.21
CA HIS A 21 -4.58 -4.73 10.86
C HIS A 21 -4.69 -6.27 10.78
N LEU A 22 -4.20 -6.99 11.79
CA LEU A 22 -4.23 -8.47 11.77
C LEU A 22 -5.63 -9.05 11.97
N TYR A 23 -6.41 -8.53 12.90
CA TYR A 23 -7.69 -9.14 13.28
C TYR A 23 -8.90 -8.51 12.59
N ASP A 24 -8.92 -7.19 12.40
CA ASP A 24 -10.08 -6.50 11.82
C ASP A 24 -10.00 -6.49 10.28
N GLU A 25 -8.80 -6.21 9.72
CA GLU A 25 -8.61 -6.06 8.28
C GLU A 25 -8.26 -7.40 7.61
N MET A 26 -7.25 -8.10 8.13
CA MET A 26 -6.82 -9.41 7.62
C MET A 26 -7.68 -10.58 8.11
N LYS A 27 -8.52 -10.36 9.13
CA LYS A 27 -9.42 -11.37 9.71
C LYS A 27 -8.68 -12.65 10.12
N LEU A 28 -7.51 -12.49 10.73
CA LEU A 28 -6.72 -13.61 11.20
C LEU A 28 -7.54 -14.50 12.15
N ASN A 29 -7.62 -15.79 11.82
CA ASN A 29 -8.29 -16.81 12.61
C ASN A 29 -9.79 -16.52 12.89
N SER A 30 -10.51 -15.87 11.97
CA SER A 30 -11.95 -15.59 12.14
C SER A 30 -12.79 -16.84 12.38
N ASP A 31 -12.35 -17.97 11.84
CA ASP A 31 -13.08 -19.24 11.86
C ASP A 31 -12.59 -20.18 12.99
N GLY A 32 -11.59 -19.75 13.77
CA GLY A 32 -11.03 -20.54 14.88
C GLY A 32 -10.27 -21.79 14.45
N PHE A 33 -9.83 -21.87 13.19
CA PHE A 33 -9.12 -23.02 12.64
C PHE A 33 -7.69 -23.16 13.19
N LEU A 34 -6.99 -22.04 13.41
CA LEU A 34 -5.59 -22.03 13.84
C LEU A 34 -5.47 -22.22 15.35
N TRP A 35 -4.47 -22.98 15.76
CA TRP A 35 -4.11 -23.08 17.18
C TRP A 35 -3.46 -21.79 17.68
N PRO A 36 -3.52 -21.51 19.00
CA PRO A 36 -2.92 -20.29 19.55
C PRO A 36 -1.44 -20.10 19.18
N GLU A 37 -0.67 -21.18 19.12
CA GLU A 37 0.74 -21.17 18.71
C GLU A 37 0.92 -20.90 17.22
N GLU A 38 0.03 -21.42 16.36
CA GLU A 38 0.05 -21.18 14.92
C GLU A 38 -0.32 -19.73 14.60
N GLU A 39 -1.29 -19.17 15.33
CA GLU A 39 -1.68 -17.76 15.21
C GLU A 39 -0.51 -16.83 15.59
N LYS A 40 0.22 -17.14 16.67
CA LYS A 40 1.44 -16.42 17.04
C LYS A 40 2.53 -16.54 15.99
N LEU A 41 2.71 -17.73 15.41
CA LEU A 41 3.68 -17.95 14.35
C LEU A 41 3.34 -17.12 13.11
N PHE A 42 2.07 -17.08 12.72
CA PHE A 42 1.60 -16.26 11.60
C PHE A 42 1.86 -14.78 11.87
N ALA A 43 1.47 -14.27 13.04
CA ALA A 43 1.71 -12.89 13.42
C ALA A 43 3.21 -12.53 13.39
N HIS A 44 4.08 -13.44 13.83
CA HIS A 44 5.52 -13.27 13.77
C HIS A 44 6.03 -13.18 12.32
N ILE A 45 5.57 -14.06 11.42
CA ILE A 45 5.92 -14.00 9.99
C ILE A 45 5.48 -12.67 9.37
N MET A 46 4.30 -12.17 9.75
CA MET A 46 3.80 -10.89 9.25
C MET A 46 4.64 -9.71 9.74
N ILE A 47 5.11 -9.73 10.99
CA ILE A 47 6.06 -8.71 11.49
C ILE A 47 7.35 -8.75 10.67
N LEU A 48 7.93 -9.94 10.43
CA LEU A 48 9.17 -10.08 9.66
C LEU A 48 9.04 -9.52 8.24
N ASN A 49 7.85 -9.62 7.64
CA ASN A 49 7.56 -9.17 6.29
C ASN A 49 6.74 -7.86 6.26
N GLN A 50 6.69 -7.11 7.35
CA GLN A 50 5.83 -5.93 7.48
C GLN A 50 6.07 -4.87 6.39
N HIS A 51 7.29 -4.78 5.86
CA HIS A 51 7.65 -3.84 4.80
C HIS A 51 7.02 -4.18 3.45
N SER A 52 6.64 -5.44 3.23
CA SER A 52 5.98 -5.90 2.00
C SER A 52 4.47 -5.69 2.03
N LEU A 53 3.91 -5.33 3.18
CA LEU A 53 2.49 -5.03 3.35
C LEU A 53 2.25 -3.55 3.11
N ALA A 54 1.18 -3.22 2.40
CA ALA A 54 0.77 -1.83 2.16
C ALA A 54 -0.55 -1.57 2.87
N PHE A 55 -0.52 -0.71 3.89
CA PHE A 55 -1.72 -0.28 4.61
C PHE A 55 -2.13 1.14 4.21
N GLU A 56 -1.16 2.00 3.92
CA GLU A 56 -1.37 3.37 3.43
C GLU A 56 -0.93 3.53 1.95
N GLU A 57 -1.41 4.57 1.25
CA GLU A 57 -0.96 4.86 -0.13
C GLU A 57 0.55 5.15 -0.20
N THR A 58 1.13 5.63 0.90
CA THR A 58 2.58 5.86 1.05
C THR A 58 3.40 4.57 1.12
N ASP A 59 2.79 3.45 1.52
CA ASP A 59 3.45 2.13 1.54
C ASP A 59 3.48 1.47 0.15
N ARG A 60 2.79 2.06 -0.83
CA ARG A 60 2.72 1.54 -2.18
C ARG A 60 4.12 1.51 -2.80
N GLY A 61 4.56 0.32 -3.19
CA GLY A 61 5.84 0.14 -3.87
C GLY A 61 5.84 0.77 -5.27
N THR A 62 6.97 1.36 -5.64
CA THR A 62 7.28 1.78 -7.01
C THR A 62 8.25 0.80 -7.65
N PHE A 63 8.23 0.72 -8.98
CA PHE A 63 9.25 -0.05 -9.69
C PHE A 63 10.61 0.62 -9.52
N ARG A 64 11.65 -0.19 -9.32
CA ARG A 64 13.01 0.34 -9.24
C ARG A 64 13.46 0.82 -10.62
N GLU A 65 13.91 2.07 -10.69
CA GLU A 65 14.37 2.72 -11.92
C GLU A 65 15.61 2.05 -12.53
N ASP A 66 16.42 1.36 -11.71
CA ASP A 66 17.60 0.63 -12.18
C ASP A 66 17.27 -0.68 -12.91
N TYR A 67 16.06 -1.20 -12.73
CA TYR A 67 15.58 -2.41 -13.38
C TYR A 67 14.60 -2.11 -14.52
N PHE A 68 13.81 -1.05 -14.40
CA PHE A 68 12.78 -0.67 -15.37
C PHE A 68 13.05 0.74 -15.92
N SER A 69 13.37 0.83 -17.20
CA SER A 69 13.47 2.13 -17.89
C SER A 69 12.09 2.79 -18.01
N PRO A 70 12.01 4.14 -18.00
CA PRO A 70 10.78 4.85 -18.29
C PRO A 70 10.15 4.40 -19.62
N TYR A 71 8.83 4.26 -19.62
CA TYR A 71 8.10 3.86 -20.82
C TYR A 71 7.95 5.04 -21.79
N ILE A 72 8.37 4.84 -23.04
CA ILE A 72 8.20 5.83 -24.11
C ILE A 72 6.89 5.52 -24.83
N ILE A 73 5.90 6.40 -24.71
CA ILE A 73 4.64 6.28 -25.42
C ILE A 73 4.88 6.60 -26.90
N PRO A 74 4.68 5.66 -27.84
CA PRO A 74 4.82 5.93 -29.26
C PRO A 74 3.68 6.85 -29.72
N VAL A 75 4.02 7.95 -30.38
CA VAL A 75 3.05 8.92 -30.88
C VAL A 75 3.17 9.06 -32.39
N LEU A 76 2.02 9.23 -33.05
CA LEU A 76 1.98 9.70 -34.44
C LEU A 76 2.06 11.23 -34.45
N PRO A 77 2.48 11.88 -35.55
CA PRO A 77 2.43 13.34 -35.65
C PRO A 77 1.00 13.85 -35.38
N HIS A 78 0.83 14.58 -34.28
CA HIS A 78 -0.44 15.15 -33.86
C HIS A 78 -0.23 16.52 -33.21
N VAL A 79 -1.31 17.29 -33.11
CA VAL A 79 -1.33 18.54 -32.35
C VAL A 79 -1.76 18.22 -30.93
N PRO A 80 -1.08 18.73 -29.88
CA PRO A 80 -1.53 18.57 -28.50
C PRO A 80 -2.99 19.03 -28.36
N TRP A 81 -3.81 18.22 -27.70
CA TRP A 81 -5.22 18.54 -27.45
C TRP A 81 -5.37 19.07 -26.03
N GLU A 82 -5.82 20.32 -25.90
CA GLU A 82 -6.25 20.88 -24.62
C GLU A 82 -7.78 20.90 -24.55
N TYR A 83 -8.34 20.35 -23.47
CA TYR A 83 -9.78 20.39 -23.22
C TYR A 83 -10.04 20.89 -21.80
N LYS A 84 -11.15 21.60 -21.61
CA LYS A 84 -11.52 22.13 -20.30
C LYS A 84 -11.83 20.99 -19.32
N ASN A 85 -11.24 21.07 -18.12
CA ASN A 85 -11.46 20.09 -17.05
C ASN A 85 -12.95 20.02 -16.66
N ILE A 86 -13.42 18.80 -16.41
CA ILE A 86 -14.79 18.54 -15.94
C ILE A 86 -14.94 19.12 -14.52
N PRO A 87 -15.98 19.91 -14.23
CA PRO A 87 -16.21 20.45 -12.90
C PRO A 87 -16.39 19.35 -11.85
N ILE A 88 -15.70 19.48 -10.71
CA ILE A 88 -15.84 18.54 -9.60
C ILE A 88 -17.09 18.92 -8.79
N PRO A 89 -18.01 17.96 -8.51
CA PRO A 89 -19.16 18.21 -7.67
C PRO A 89 -18.78 18.73 -6.26
N PRO A 90 -19.51 19.70 -5.69
CA PRO A 90 -19.17 20.25 -4.37
C PRO A 90 -19.13 19.21 -3.25
N GLY A 91 -20.00 18.19 -3.31
CA GLY A 91 -20.09 17.15 -2.27
C GLY A 91 -18.84 16.26 -2.17
N THR A 92 -18.13 16.03 -3.28
CA THR A 92 -16.93 15.18 -3.32
C THR A 92 -15.64 15.98 -3.39
N LYS A 93 -15.72 17.31 -3.48
CA LYS A 93 -14.56 18.18 -3.69
C LYS A 93 -13.45 17.98 -2.65
N ASN A 94 -13.82 17.88 -1.37
CA ASN A 94 -12.84 17.72 -0.29
C ASN A 94 -12.14 16.35 -0.36
N GLU A 95 -12.88 15.29 -0.65
CA GLU A 95 -12.34 13.93 -0.82
C GLU A 95 -11.36 13.85 -1.99
N VAL A 96 -11.69 14.49 -3.12
CA VAL A 96 -10.79 14.55 -4.27
C VAL A 96 -9.51 15.33 -3.94
N ILE A 97 -9.62 16.43 -3.17
CA ILE A 97 -8.44 17.21 -2.77
C ILE A 97 -7.52 16.39 -1.86
N GLU A 98 -8.05 15.67 -0.87
CA GLU A 98 -7.25 14.81 0.00
C GLU A 98 -6.58 13.68 -0.80
N LEU A 99 -7.33 13.01 -1.69
CA LEU A 99 -6.78 11.97 -2.55
C LEU A 99 -5.64 12.50 -3.46
N LEU A 100 -5.77 13.71 -3.99
CA LEU A 100 -4.70 14.32 -4.78
C LEU A 100 -3.46 14.65 -3.93
N ARG A 101 -3.66 15.13 -2.70
CA ARG A 101 -2.55 15.40 -1.76
C ARG A 101 -1.80 14.12 -1.41
N ASP A 102 -2.51 13.03 -1.14
CA ASP A 102 -1.90 11.74 -0.83
C ASP A 102 -1.08 11.20 -2.00
N LYS A 103 -1.59 11.32 -3.23
CA LYS A 103 -0.85 10.92 -4.44
C LYS A 103 0.39 11.76 -4.70
N ILE A 104 0.36 13.06 -4.40
CA ILE A 104 1.54 13.93 -4.46
C ILE A 104 2.54 13.53 -3.37
N LYS A 105 2.08 13.29 -2.14
CA LYS A 105 2.93 12.85 -1.02
C LYS A 105 3.59 11.50 -1.29
N ALA A 106 2.89 10.59 -1.96
CA ALA A 106 3.42 9.30 -2.41
C ALA A 106 4.40 9.41 -3.60
N GLY A 107 4.59 10.61 -4.17
CA GLY A 107 5.48 10.85 -5.31
C GLY A 107 4.96 10.35 -6.66
N PHE A 108 3.67 10.02 -6.75
CA PHE A 108 3.05 9.55 -8.00
C PHE A 108 2.67 10.71 -8.93
N TYR A 109 2.28 11.86 -8.34
CA TYR A 109 1.96 13.06 -9.08
C TYR A 109 2.99 14.15 -8.80
N GLU A 110 3.43 14.79 -9.88
CA GLU A 110 4.32 15.94 -9.87
C GLU A 110 3.67 17.13 -10.61
N PRO A 111 4.01 18.38 -10.23
CA PRO A 111 3.56 19.55 -10.98
C PRO A 111 4.14 19.53 -12.41
N SER A 112 3.28 19.67 -13.42
CA SER A 112 3.70 19.91 -14.80
C SER A 112 4.00 21.40 -15.03
N GLN A 113 5.08 21.71 -15.77
CA GLN A 113 5.40 23.07 -16.23
C GLN A 113 4.53 23.51 -17.40
#